data_AF-A0A4T3F344-F1
#
_entry.id   AF-A0A4T3F344-F1
#
_cell.length_a   1.000
_cell.length_b   1.000
_cell.length_c   1.000
_cell.angle_alpha   90.00
_cell.angle_beta   90.00
_cell.angle_gamma   90.00
#
_symmetry.space_group_name_H-M   'P 1'
#
loop_
_entity.id
_entity.type
_entity.pdbx_description
1 polymer ?
#
loop_
_entity_poly.entity_id
_entity_poly.type
_entity_poly.pdbx_seq_one_letter_code
_entity_poly.pdbx_strand_id
1 'polypeptide(L)'
;MRADHRPLHADGPYRAQGGDQAVTALRAFRLSPIGWALLTLAAVLVTVALAPFAAFAHDVAEGDKAFVQSIEGPAIFPFLYLGAKHMVTGYDHIAFLVGVVFFLRRLKDVVLYVSMFTIGHSITLMGGVLMGIGANAYIIDAIIGLSVIYKGVENIGGFAKIGLNIDTRLAVLVFGLFHGMGLATKVMDLEVSPNGLLTNLISFNVGVELGQVIVLAFVVTLFNSWRNRPSFAKYAKAANIALIAVGVALTAVQIQGYLSS
;
A
#
# COMPACT_ATOMS: atom_id res chain seq x y z
N MET A 1 -53.40 -19.40 -37.52
CA MET A 1 -52.64 -18.35 -36.79
C MET A 1 -52.17 -18.94 -35.47
N ARG A 2 -50.88 -19.31 -35.37
CA ARG A 2 -50.20 -19.59 -34.10
C ARG A 2 -49.04 -18.59 -34.02
N ALA A 3 -49.06 -17.75 -32.99
CA ALA A 3 -48.01 -16.77 -32.75
C ALA A 3 -46.74 -17.50 -32.28
N ASP A 4 -45.65 -17.36 -33.05
CA ASP A 4 -44.30 -17.79 -32.71
C ASP A 4 -43.74 -16.78 -31.68
N HIS A 5 -43.92 -17.06 -30.39
CA HIS A 5 -43.23 -16.36 -29.33
C HIS A 5 -41.84 -16.98 -29.13
N ARG A 6 -40.85 -16.51 -29.90
CA ARG A 6 -39.45 -16.72 -29.53
C ARG A 6 -39.10 -15.79 -28.37
N PRO A 7 -38.49 -16.29 -27.28
CA PRO A 7 -37.93 -15.42 -26.27
C PRO A 7 -36.74 -14.66 -26.86
N LEU A 8 -36.77 -13.34 -26.74
CA LEU A 8 -35.61 -12.49 -26.97
C LEU A 8 -34.57 -12.82 -25.88
N HIS A 9 -33.66 -13.75 -26.18
CA HIS A 9 -32.41 -13.90 -25.43
C HIS A 9 -31.59 -12.63 -25.61
N ALA A 10 -31.74 -11.70 -24.66
CA ALA A 10 -30.88 -10.55 -24.50
C ALA A 10 -29.64 -10.93 -23.68
N ASP A 11 -28.86 -11.90 -24.14
CA ASP A 11 -27.55 -12.23 -23.55
C ASP A 11 -26.45 -12.11 -24.62
N GLY A 12 -26.01 -10.88 -24.85
CA GLY A 12 -24.78 -10.63 -25.61
C GLY A 12 -23.55 -10.97 -24.76
N PRO A 13 -22.55 -11.72 -25.27
CA PRO A 13 -21.42 -12.23 -24.48
C PRO A 13 -20.34 -11.18 -24.16
N TYR A 14 -20.61 -9.88 -24.30
CA TYR A 14 -19.57 -8.87 -24.44
C TYR A 14 -19.71 -7.73 -23.43
N ARG A 15 -19.39 -7.95 -22.15
CA ARG A 15 -18.98 -6.80 -21.28
C ARG A 15 -18.23 -7.05 -19.97
N ALA A 16 -17.93 -8.28 -19.55
CA ALA A 16 -17.19 -8.52 -18.29
C ALA A 16 -15.93 -9.40 -18.39
N GLN A 17 -15.67 -10.05 -19.52
CA GLN A 17 -14.68 -11.14 -19.62
C GLN A 17 -13.22 -10.68 -19.76
N GLY A 18 -12.95 -9.54 -20.40
CA GLY A 18 -11.56 -9.14 -20.75
C GLY A 18 -10.64 -8.90 -19.55
N GLY A 19 -11.16 -8.30 -18.47
CA GLY A 19 -10.39 -8.06 -17.25
C GLY A 19 -10.04 -9.33 -16.49
N ASP A 20 -10.97 -10.30 -16.39
CA ASP A 20 -10.74 -11.55 -15.64
C ASP A 20 -9.84 -12.51 -16.42
N GLN A 21 -9.91 -12.50 -17.75
CA GLN A 21 -8.97 -13.22 -18.60
C GLN A 21 -7.56 -12.62 -18.51
N ALA A 22 -7.43 -11.29 -18.44
CA ALA A 22 -6.15 -10.63 -18.20
C ALA A 22 -5.53 -11.04 -16.85
N VAL A 23 -6.34 -11.14 -15.80
CA VAL A 23 -5.88 -11.62 -14.48
C VAL A 23 -5.37 -13.06 -14.56
N THR A 24 -6.13 -13.94 -15.21
CA THR A 24 -5.76 -15.35 -15.37
C THR A 24 -4.47 -15.48 -16.20
N ALA A 25 -4.34 -14.73 -17.29
CA ALA A 25 -3.15 -14.71 -18.13
C ALA A 25 -1.92 -14.19 -17.38
N LEU A 26 -2.09 -13.18 -16.52
CA LEU A 26 -1.01 -12.60 -15.74
C LEU A 26 -0.48 -13.59 -14.68
N ARG A 27 -1.36 -14.40 -14.08
CA ARG A 27 -0.97 -15.49 -13.18
C ARG A 27 -0.26 -16.64 -13.89
N ALA A 28 -0.59 -16.94 -15.15
CA ALA A 28 0.06 -18.00 -15.93
C ALA A 28 1.48 -17.65 -16.44
N PHE A 29 1.85 -16.37 -16.44
CA PHE A 29 3.07 -15.86 -17.07
C PHE A 29 4.40 -16.27 -16.36
N ARG A 30 5.47 -16.58 -17.10
CA ARG A 30 6.83 -16.84 -16.56
C ARG A 30 7.85 -15.80 -17.04
N LEU A 31 8.59 -15.19 -16.11
CA LEU A 31 9.68 -14.25 -16.45
C LEU A 31 10.84 -14.99 -17.12
N SER A 32 11.30 -14.48 -18.25
CA SER A 32 12.55 -14.91 -18.88
C SER A 32 13.76 -14.31 -18.12
N PRO A 33 14.97 -14.84 -18.29
CA PRO A 33 16.19 -14.25 -17.72
C PRO A 33 16.37 -12.76 -18.09
N ILE A 34 16.06 -12.39 -19.33
CA ILE A 34 16.06 -11.00 -19.80
C ILE A 34 15.02 -10.16 -19.03
N GLY A 35 13.85 -10.74 -18.72
CA GLY A 35 12.83 -10.08 -17.90
C GLY A 35 13.34 -9.74 -16.49
N TRP A 36 14.14 -10.61 -15.88
CA TRP A 36 14.77 -10.35 -14.58
C TRP A 36 15.84 -9.26 -14.66
N ALA A 37 16.64 -9.23 -15.74
CA ALA A 37 17.62 -8.17 -15.98
C ALA A 37 16.96 -6.78 -16.18
N LEU A 38 15.80 -6.73 -16.86
CA LEU A 38 15.05 -5.47 -17.02
C LEU A 38 14.38 -5.01 -15.72
N LEU A 39 13.88 -5.94 -14.90
CA LEU A 39 13.35 -5.68 -13.56
C LEU A 39 14.39 -5.04 -12.65
N THR A 40 15.59 -5.62 -12.63
CA THR A 40 16.71 -5.12 -11.83
C THR A 40 17.17 -3.76 -12.31
N LEU A 41 17.30 -3.55 -13.63
CA LEU A 41 17.61 -2.23 -14.20
C LEU A 41 16.54 -1.19 -13.83
N ALA A 42 15.25 -1.54 -13.93
CA ALA A 42 14.17 -0.64 -13.56
C ALA A 42 14.20 -0.30 -12.06
N ALA A 43 14.46 -1.27 -11.19
CA ALA A 43 14.60 -1.03 -9.75
C ALA A 43 15.77 -0.09 -9.46
N VAL A 44 16.92 -0.27 -10.11
CA VAL A 44 18.08 0.64 -9.99
C VAL A 44 17.72 2.05 -10.44
N LEU A 45 17.08 2.21 -11.60
CA LEU A 45 16.69 3.52 -12.12
C LEU A 45 15.67 4.23 -11.21
N VAL A 46 14.69 3.50 -10.67
CA VAL A 46 13.72 4.03 -9.70
C VAL A 46 14.43 4.43 -8.40
N THR A 47 15.36 3.62 -7.90
CA THR A 47 16.14 3.93 -6.69
C THR A 47 16.92 5.24 -6.88
N VAL A 48 17.62 5.38 -8.01
CA VAL A 48 18.37 6.61 -8.34
C VAL A 48 17.42 7.81 -8.48
N ALA A 49 16.25 7.63 -9.08
CA ALA A 49 15.26 8.69 -9.26
C ALA A 49 14.57 9.12 -7.95
N LEU A 50 14.45 8.22 -6.97
CA LEU A 50 13.84 8.49 -5.67
C LEU A 50 14.82 9.10 -4.65
N ALA A 51 16.13 8.92 -4.83
CA ALA A 51 17.14 9.45 -3.92
C ALA A 51 17.03 10.98 -3.66
N PRO A 52 16.75 11.85 -4.65
CA PRO A 52 16.55 13.28 -4.41
C PRO A 52 15.29 13.58 -3.58
N PHE A 53 14.24 12.77 -3.70
CA PHE A 53 12.99 12.96 -2.96
C PHE A 53 13.12 12.58 -1.49
N ALA A 54 14.02 11.65 -1.15
CA ALA A 54 14.33 11.32 0.24
C ALA A 54 14.88 12.52 1.01
N ALA A 55 15.67 13.38 0.35
CA ALA A 55 16.18 14.62 0.95
C ALA A 55 15.06 15.64 1.23
N PHE A 56 14.11 15.83 0.30
CA PHE A 56 12.96 16.72 0.51
C PHE A 56 11.98 16.20 1.57
N ALA A 57 11.83 14.88 1.70
CA ALA A 57 10.99 14.28 2.73
C ALA A 57 11.53 14.52 4.15
N HIS A 58 12.86 14.59 4.31
CA HIS A 58 13.51 14.89 5.59
C HIS A 58 13.18 16.31 6.09
N ASP A 59 13.22 17.30 5.19
CA ASP A 59 12.97 18.71 5.51
C ASP A 59 11.51 18.97 5.97
N VAL A 60 10.56 18.27 5.35
CA VAL A 60 9.14 18.31 5.76
C VAL A 60 8.92 17.62 7.11
N ALA A 61 9.66 16.55 7.39
CA ALA A 61 9.58 15.83 8.66
C ALA A 61 10.09 16.68 9.85
N GLU A 62 11.12 17.50 9.65
CA GLU A 62 11.59 18.45 10.67
C GLU A 62 10.56 19.54 10.97
N GLY A 63 9.90 20.08 9.94
CA GLY A 63 8.83 21.07 10.10
C GLY A 63 7.62 20.53 10.88
N ASP A 64 7.21 19.29 10.59
CA ASP A 64 6.13 18.61 11.32
C ASP A 64 6.54 18.33 12.78
N LYS A 65 7.80 17.97 13.04
CA LYS A 65 8.32 17.74 14.39
C LYS A 65 8.27 18.99 15.26
N ALA A 66 8.79 20.12 14.77
CA ALA A 66 8.75 21.38 15.51
C ALA A 66 7.32 21.83 15.83
N PHE A 67 6.39 21.63 14.88
CA PHE A 67 4.97 21.92 15.08
C PHE A 67 4.36 21.03 16.17
N VAL A 68 4.60 19.71 16.12
CA VAL A 68 4.07 18.76 17.11
C VAL A 68 4.60 19.04 18.52
N GLN A 69 5.89 19.36 18.65
CA GLN A 69 6.51 19.70 19.93
C GLN A 69 6.00 21.02 20.53
N SER A 70 5.41 21.90 19.71
CA SER A 70 4.79 23.16 20.19
C SER A 70 3.40 22.98 20.81
N ILE A 71 2.79 21.79 20.66
CA ILE A 71 1.43 21.51 21.13
C ILE A 71 1.48 20.90 22.53
N GLU A 72 0.86 21.60 23.48
CA GLU A 72 0.59 21.09 24.82
C GLU A 72 -0.90 20.73 24.97
N GLY A 73 -1.20 19.46 25.24
CA GLY A 73 -2.57 18.99 25.47
C GLY A 73 -3.31 18.46 24.22
N PRO A 74 -4.63 18.25 24.33
CA PRO A 74 -5.46 17.72 23.24
C PRO A 74 -5.58 18.68 22.05
N ALA A 75 -5.21 18.21 20.86
CA ALA A 75 -5.22 18.94 19.60
C ALA A 75 -5.80 18.08 18.47
N ILE A 76 -7.14 17.99 18.44
CA ILE A 76 -7.86 17.08 17.54
C ILE A 76 -7.55 17.38 16.06
N PHE A 77 -7.77 18.62 15.60
CA PHE A 77 -7.60 18.95 14.18
C PHE A 77 -6.16 18.85 13.67
N PRO A 78 -5.14 19.34 14.41
CA PRO A 78 -3.74 19.14 14.03
C PRO A 78 -3.37 17.68 13.81
N PHE A 79 -3.70 16.79 14.75
CA PHE A 79 -3.37 15.38 14.64
C PHE A 79 -4.21 14.66 13.59
N LEU A 80 -5.49 15.01 13.44
CA LEU A 80 -6.34 14.53 12.34
C LEU A 80 -5.72 14.87 10.97
N TYR A 81 -5.29 16.11 10.79
CA TYR A 81 -4.63 16.54 9.56
C TYR A 81 -3.30 15.82 9.36
N LEU A 82 -2.48 15.70 10.41
CA LEU A 82 -1.18 15.03 10.33
C LEU A 82 -1.33 13.55 9.96
N GLY A 83 -2.33 12.85 10.52
CA GLY A 83 -2.66 11.47 10.14
C GLY A 83 -3.11 11.35 8.69
N ALA A 84 -3.98 12.26 8.23
CA ALA A 84 -4.42 12.28 6.83
C ALA A 84 -3.26 12.60 5.86
N LYS A 85 -2.42 13.58 6.21
CA LYS A 85 -1.21 13.96 5.48
C LYS A 85 -0.26 12.77 5.38
N HIS A 86 0.02 12.07 6.49
CA HIS A 86 0.86 10.88 6.51
C HIS A 86 0.36 9.83 5.52
N MET A 87 -0.94 9.50 5.55
CA MET A 87 -1.50 8.49 4.65
C MET A 87 -1.48 8.91 3.17
N VAL A 88 -1.72 10.19 2.86
CA VAL A 88 -1.77 10.71 1.48
C VAL A 88 -0.38 10.96 0.90
N THR A 89 0.63 11.23 1.73
CA THR A 89 2.01 11.50 1.28
C THR A 89 2.93 10.28 1.41
N GLY A 90 2.52 9.25 2.17
CA GLY A 90 3.22 7.98 2.30
C GLY A 90 3.24 7.19 1.00
N TYR A 91 4.33 7.31 0.24
CA TYR A 91 4.49 6.60 -1.04
C TYR A 91 4.45 5.07 -0.90
N ASP A 92 4.92 4.56 0.24
CA ASP A 92 4.84 3.15 0.64
C ASP A 92 3.38 2.67 0.81
N HIS A 93 2.55 3.46 1.50
CA HIS A 93 1.13 3.18 1.71
C HIS A 93 0.36 3.21 0.39
N ILE A 94 0.63 4.21 -0.46
CA ILE A 94 0.02 4.31 -1.79
C ILE A 94 0.45 3.12 -2.66
N ALA A 95 1.74 2.77 -2.69
CA ALA A 95 2.24 1.64 -3.47
C ALA A 95 1.60 0.33 -3.00
N PHE A 96 1.52 0.10 -1.68
CA PHE A 96 0.85 -1.06 -1.13
C PHE A 96 -0.63 -1.11 -1.50
N LEU A 97 -1.36 0.00 -1.33
CA LEU A 97 -2.78 0.10 -1.65
C LEU A 97 -3.04 -0.12 -3.15
N VAL A 98 -2.20 0.45 -4.01
CA VAL A 98 -2.22 0.19 -5.46
C VAL A 98 -2.05 -1.30 -5.73
N GLY A 99 -1.09 -1.95 -5.07
CA GLY A 99 -0.88 -3.40 -5.17
C GLY A 99 -2.09 -4.21 -4.74
N VAL A 100 -2.67 -3.90 -3.57
CA VAL A 100 -3.88 -4.53 -3.02
C VAL A 100 -5.05 -4.37 -3.97
N VAL A 101 -5.34 -3.13 -4.39
CA VAL A 101 -6.48 -2.84 -5.25
C VAL A 101 -6.30 -3.49 -6.62
N PHE A 102 -5.09 -3.61 -7.16
CA PHE A 102 -4.81 -4.06 -8.54
C PHE A 102 -5.63 -5.26 -9.02
N PHE A 103 -5.87 -6.26 -8.17
CA PHE A 103 -6.66 -7.46 -8.52
C PHE A 103 -8.03 -7.55 -7.85
N LEU A 104 -8.30 -6.72 -6.85
CA LEU A 104 -9.58 -6.73 -6.15
C LEU A 104 -10.63 -5.99 -7.00
N ARG A 105 -11.53 -6.75 -7.63
CA ARG A 105 -12.66 -6.22 -8.42
C ARG A 105 -13.94 -6.06 -7.60
N ARG A 106 -14.10 -6.87 -6.55
CA ARG A 106 -15.32 -6.85 -5.72
C ARG A 106 -15.10 -5.92 -4.54
N LEU A 107 -16.02 -4.98 -4.34
CA LEU A 107 -15.96 -4.04 -3.23
C LEU A 107 -15.83 -4.74 -1.86
N LYS A 108 -16.51 -5.88 -1.67
CA LYS A 108 -16.40 -6.68 -0.46
C LYS A 108 -14.97 -7.16 -0.16
N ASP A 109 -14.21 -7.51 -1.19
CA ASP A 109 -12.85 -8.01 -1.01
C ASP A 109 -11.91 -6.82 -0.73
N VAL A 110 -12.12 -5.69 -1.40
CA VAL A 110 -11.40 -4.43 -1.08
C VAL A 110 -11.61 -4.05 0.38
N VAL A 111 -12.87 -3.96 0.82
CA VAL A 111 -13.22 -3.60 2.21
C VAL A 111 -12.60 -4.58 3.19
N LEU A 112 -12.71 -5.90 2.95
CA LEU A 112 -12.10 -6.90 3.84
C LEU A 112 -10.59 -6.71 4.01
N TYR A 113 -9.85 -6.50 2.91
CA TYR A 113 -8.40 -6.37 2.96
C TYR A 113 -7.97 -5.06 3.62
N VAL A 114 -8.67 -3.97 3.30
CA VAL A 114 -8.47 -2.66 3.92
C VAL A 114 -8.74 -2.75 5.43
N SER A 115 -9.82 -3.41 5.85
CA SER A 115 -10.13 -3.63 7.27
C SER A 115 -9.07 -4.48 7.97
N MET A 116 -8.59 -5.57 7.36
CA MET A 116 -7.51 -6.38 7.93
C MET A 116 -6.24 -5.55 8.16
N PHE A 117 -5.88 -4.72 7.18
CA PHE A 117 -4.74 -3.81 7.30
C PHE A 117 -4.95 -2.78 8.42
N THR A 118 -6.10 -2.08 8.42
CA THR A 118 -6.43 -1.07 9.42
C THR A 118 -6.42 -1.64 10.84
N ILE A 119 -6.98 -2.85 11.05
CA ILE A 119 -6.96 -3.51 12.35
C ILE A 119 -5.52 -3.74 12.83
N GLY A 120 -4.67 -4.34 12.00
CA GLY A 120 -3.26 -4.56 12.37
C GLY A 120 -2.50 -3.26 12.63
N HIS A 121 -2.73 -2.27 11.76
CA HIS A 121 -2.11 -0.95 11.84
C HIS A 121 -2.47 -0.24 13.15
N SER A 122 -3.76 -0.10 13.46
CA SER A 122 -4.20 0.61 14.66
C SER A 122 -3.76 -0.10 15.96
N ILE A 123 -3.73 -1.43 15.98
CA ILE A 123 -3.26 -2.19 17.15
C ILE A 123 -1.81 -1.84 17.49
N THR A 124 -0.92 -1.90 16.51
CA THR A 124 0.52 -1.68 16.72
C THR A 124 0.88 -0.21 16.83
N LEU A 125 0.13 0.68 16.16
CA LEU A 125 0.28 2.13 16.32
C LEU A 125 -0.05 2.54 17.76
N MET A 126 -1.26 2.22 18.24
CA MET A 126 -1.67 2.59 19.59
C MET A 126 -0.85 1.87 20.65
N GLY A 127 -0.68 0.56 20.53
CA GLY A 127 0.09 -0.24 21.47
C GLY A 127 1.55 0.19 21.53
N GLY A 128 2.17 0.45 20.38
CA GLY A 128 3.55 0.90 20.28
C GLY A 128 3.78 2.20 21.02
N VAL A 129 2.98 3.25 20.73
CA VAL A 129 3.16 4.55 21.39
C VAL A 129 2.81 4.49 22.88
N LEU A 130 1.67 3.89 23.25
CA LEU A 130 1.20 3.90 24.65
C LEU A 130 2.08 3.04 25.58
N MET A 131 2.73 2.01 25.05
CA MET A 131 3.60 1.11 25.82
C MET A 131 5.09 1.44 25.64
N GLY A 132 5.44 2.43 24.82
CA GLY A 132 6.83 2.75 24.49
C GLY A 132 7.55 1.62 23.73
N ILE A 133 6.81 0.82 22.96
CA ILE A 133 7.36 -0.29 22.17
C ILE A 133 7.65 0.23 20.76
N GLY A 134 8.93 0.40 20.46
CA GLY A 134 9.43 0.79 19.13
C GLY A 134 10.43 -0.22 18.59
N ALA A 135 10.83 -0.01 17.34
CA ALA A 135 11.90 -0.74 16.69
C ALA A 135 12.79 0.25 15.92
N ASN A 136 13.86 -0.25 15.29
CA ASN A 136 14.65 0.60 14.41
C ASN A 136 13.81 1.01 13.18
N ALA A 137 13.64 2.32 12.96
CA ALA A 137 12.80 2.86 11.90
C ALA A 137 13.22 2.37 10.50
N TYR A 138 14.53 2.30 10.23
CA TYR A 138 15.04 1.78 8.95
C TYR A 138 14.69 0.30 8.74
N ILE A 139 14.82 -0.53 9.78
CA ILE A 139 14.48 -1.96 9.68
C ILE A 139 12.98 -2.15 9.41
N ILE A 140 12.12 -1.43 10.15
CA ILE A 140 10.67 -1.55 9.96
C ILE A 140 10.25 -1.02 8.59
N ASP A 141 10.76 0.14 8.16
CA ASP A 141 10.47 0.69 6.84
C ASP A 141 10.99 -0.21 5.70
N ALA A 142 12.10 -0.94 5.91
CA ALA A 142 12.54 -1.96 4.98
C ALA A 142 11.54 -3.12 4.89
N ILE A 143 11.00 -3.60 6.02
CA ILE A 143 9.94 -4.63 6.05
C ILE A 143 8.65 -4.13 5.35
N ILE A 144 8.31 -2.86 5.54
CA ILE A 144 7.21 -2.20 4.81
C ILE A 144 7.47 -2.23 3.30
N GLY A 145 8.69 -1.91 2.84
CA GLY A 145 9.11 -2.06 1.45
C GLY A 145 8.97 -3.51 0.93
N LEU A 146 9.33 -4.50 1.74
CA LEU A 146 9.16 -5.92 1.41
C LEU A 146 7.68 -6.30 1.24
N SER A 147 6.74 -5.66 1.96
CA SER A 147 5.30 -5.90 1.77
C SER A 147 4.83 -5.51 0.36
N VAL A 148 5.41 -4.45 -0.21
CA VAL A 148 5.12 -4.00 -1.58
C VAL A 148 5.64 -5.02 -2.61
N ILE A 149 6.86 -5.54 -2.38
CA ILE A 149 7.43 -6.63 -3.19
C ILE A 149 6.52 -7.85 -3.13
N TYR A 150 6.15 -8.28 -1.92
CA TYR A 150 5.24 -9.40 -1.69
C TYR A 150 3.96 -9.22 -2.52
N LYS A 151 3.34 -8.04 -2.44
CA LYS A 151 2.06 -7.80 -3.10
C LYS A 151 2.20 -7.85 -4.62
N GLY A 152 3.27 -7.28 -5.18
CA GLY A 152 3.57 -7.38 -6.62
C GLY A 152 3.85 -8.81 -7.08
N VAL A 153 4.54 -9.62 -6.28
CA VAL A 153 4.83 -11.04 -6.56
C VAL A 153 3.56 -11.90 -6.47
N GLU A 154 2.74 -11.70 -5.45
CA GLU A 154 1.46 -12.40 -5.28
C GLU A 154 0.51 -12.09 -6.44
N ASN A 155 0.43 -10.83 -6.83
CA ASN A 155 -0.34 -10.34 -7.95
C ASN A 155 -0.03 -11.08 -9.27
N ILE A 156 1.23 -11.44 -9.50
CA ILE A 156 1.67 -12.21 -10.68
C ILE A 156 1.65 -13.72 -10.48
N GLY A 157 1.09 -14.21 -9.37
CA GLY A 157 1.02 -15.63 -9.02
C GLY A 157 2.38 -16.25 -8.73
N GLY A 158 3.38 -15.46 -8.29
CA GLY A 158 4.74 -15.94 -8.06
C GLY A 158 4.81 -17.06 -7.00
N PHE A 159 4.14 -16.89 -5.87
CA PHE A 159 4.14 -17.87 -4.78
C PHE A 159 3.47 -19.19 -5.16
N ALA A 160 2.34 -19.15 -5.85
CA ALA A 160 1.65 -20.36 -6.31
C ALA A 160 2.51 -21.22 -7.25
N LYS A 161 3.41 -20.61 -8.04
CA LYS A 161 4.31 -21.31 -8.97
C LYS A 161 5.40 -22.12 -8.27
N ILE A 162 5.77 -21.73 -7.05
CA ILE A 162 6.73 -22.47 -6.22
C ILE A 162 6.04 -23.37 -5.20
N GLY A 163 4.73 -23.61 -5.35
CA GLY A 163 3.94 -24.47 -4.46
C GLY A 163 3.57 -23.83 -3.12
N LEU A 164 3.77 -22.51 -2.96
CA LEU A 164 3.51 -21.80 -1.71
C LEU A 164 2.12 -21.13 -1.76
N ASN A 165 1.23 -21.55 -0.87
CA ASN A 165 -0.11 -20.98 -0.71
C ASN A 165 -0.17 -20.14 0.57
N ILE A 166 -0.02 -18.83 0.44
CA ILE A 166 -0.08 -17.89 1.57
C ILE A 166 -1.51 -17.35 1.67
N ASP A 167 -2.09 -17.36 2.88
CA ASP A 167 -3.34 -16.64 3.12
C ASP A 167 -3.08 -15.13 3.03
N THR A 168 -3.56 -14.53 1.95
CA THR A 168 -3.40 -13.12 1.64
C THR A 168 -4.07 -12.20 2.64
N ARG A 169 -5.13 -12.65 3.33
CA ARG A 169 -5.79 -11.86 4.38
C ARG A 169 -4.89 -11.75 5.60
N LEU A 170 -4.29 -12.87 6.01
CA LEU A 170 -3.35 -12.91 7.12
C LEU A 170 -2.09 -12.11 6.79
N ALA A 171 -1.56 -12.24 5.57
CA ALA A 171 -0.41 -11.44 5.13
C ALA A 171 -0.70 -9.93 5.24
N VAL A 172 -1.88 -9.48 4.80
CA VAL A 172 -2.27 -8.05 4.85
C VAL A 172 -2.47 -7.57 6.29
N LEU A 173 -3.01 -8.40 7.18
CA LEU A 173 -3.05 -8.11 8.62
C LEU A 173 -1.64 -7.92 9.18
N VAL A 174 -0.71 -8.83 8.86
CA VAL A 174 0.69 -8.75 9.29
C VAL A 174 1.39 -7.51 8.74
N PHE A 175 1.15 -7.15 7.49
CA PHE A 175 1.66 -5.88 6.94
C PHE A 175 1.07 -4.68 7.68
N GLY A 176 -0.22 -4.70 8.02
CA GLY A 176 -0.83 -3.71 8.91
C GLY A 176 -0.05 -3.56 10.21
N LEU A 177 0.29 -4.67 10.88
CA LEU A 177 1.09 -4.65 12.12
C LEU A 177 2.47 -3.97 11.93
N PHE A 178 3.18 -4.26 10.84
CA PHE A 178 4.48 -3.63 10.59
C PHE A 178 4.34 -2.13 10.24
N HIS A 179 3.32 -1.76 9.46
CA HIS A 179 3.05 -0.35 9.15
C HIS A 179 2.69 0.45 10.40
N GLY A 180 1.84 -0.09 11.27
CA GLY A 180 1.47 0.57 12.53
C GLY A 180 2.66 0.71 13.48
N MET A 181 3.51 -0.31 13.58
CA MET A 181 4.77 -0.25 14.35
C MET A 181 5.75 0.80 13.79
N GLY A 182 5.88 0.88 12.46
CA GLY A 182 6.75 1.88 11.81
C GLY A 182 6.29 3.30 12.11
N LEU A 183 4.97 3.51 12.08
CA LEU A 183 4.38 4.79 12.43
C LEU A 183 4.47 5.09 13.93
N ALA A 184 4.27 4.10 14.81
CA ALA A 184 4.48 4.26 16.24
C ALA A 184 5.91 4.74 16.55
N THR A 185 6.91 4.10 15.93
CA THR A 185 8.32 4.47 16.08
C THR A 185 8.54 5.94 15.71
N LYS A 186 8.04 6.36 14.54
CA LYS A 186 8.15 7.76 14.08
C LYS A 186 7.41 8.74 14.99
N VAL A 187 6.22 8.39 15.47
CA VAL A 187 5.44 9.25 16.38
C VAL A 187 6.16 9.43 17.73
N MET A 188 6.82 8.38 18.23
CA MET A 188 7.63 8.48 19.44
C MET A 188 8.84 9.41 19.23
N ASP A 189 9.46 9.39 18.05
CA ASP A 189 10.56 10.31 17.69
C ASP A 189 10.13 11.79 17.60
N LEU A 190 8.83 12.07 17.48
CA LEU A 190 8.27 13.43 17.52
C LEU A 190 8.15 13.99 18.94
N GLU A 191 8.37 13.17 19.98
CA GLU A 191 8.31 13.58 21.40
C GLU A 191 6.99 14.28 21.75
N VAL A 192 5.87 13.69 21.33
CA VAL A 192 4.52 14.23 21.60
C VAL A 192 4.30 14.41 23.10
N SER A 193 3.73 15.55 23.50
CA SER A 193 3.38 15.83 24.90
C SER A 193 2.52 14.69 25.48
N PRO A 194 2.87 14.15 26.67
CA PRO A 194 2.05 13.16 27.36
C PRO A 194 0.64 13.67 27.68
N ASN A 195 0.50 15.00 27.83
CA ASN A 195 -0.78 15.64 28.07
C ASN A 195 -1.64 15.58 26.80
N GLY A 196 -2.79 14.91 26.86
CA GLY A 196 -3.68 14.74 25.70
C GLY A 196 -3.22 13.69 24.68
N LEU A 197 -2.16 12.92 24.98
CA LEU A 197 -1.57 11.93 24.07
C LEU A 197 -2.61 10.97 23.48
N LEU A 198 -3.48 10.37 24.30
CA LEU A 198 -4.49 9.43 23.81
C LEU A 198 -5.47 10.08 22.83
N THR A 199 -5.94 11.30 23.12
CA THR A 199 -6.84 12.05 22.24
C THR A 199 -6.15 12.39 20.92
N ASN A 200 -4.88 12.77 20.98
CA ASN A 200 -4.07 13.10 19.81
C ASN A 200 -3.83 11.86 18.93
N LEU A 201 -3.51 10.71 19.55
CA LEU A 201 -3.34 9.44 18.84
C LEU A 201 -4.62 8.93 18.19
N ILE A 202 -5.76 9.02 18.89
CA ILE A 202 -7.06 8.66 18.31
C ILE A 202 -7.37 9.58 17.13
N SER A 203 -7.19 10.89 17.29
CA SER A 203 -7.43 11.87 16.23
C SER A 203 -6.54 11.60 15.02
N PHE A 204 -5.27 11.27 15.27
CA PHE A 204 -4.31 10.88 14.24
C PHE A 204 -4.75 9.62 13.49
N ASN A 205 -5.15 8.56 14.20
CA ASN A 205 -5.61 7.31 13.57
C ASN A 205 -6.88 7.53 12.73
N VAL A 206 -7.83 8.35 13.20
CA VAL A 206 -8.99 8.76 12.40
C VAL A 206 -8.55 9.52 11.14
N GLY A 207 -7.53 10.37 11.26
CA GLY A 207 -6.92 11.07 10.13
C GLY A 207 -6.35 10.10 9.09
N VAL A 208 -5.60 9.10 9.53
CA VAL A 208 -5.05 8.03 8.67
C VAL A 208 -6.19 7.29 7.95
N GLU A 209 -7.25 6.91 8.65
CA GLU A 209 -8.40 6.23 8.06
C GLU A 209 -9.10 7.09 7.00
N LEU A 210 -9.31 8.39 7.26
CA LEU A 210 -9.88 9.32 6.29
C LEU A 210 -8.99 9.46 5.05
N GLY A 211 -7.69 9.63 5.24
CA GLY A 211 -6.71 9.65 4.15
C GLY A 211 -6.77 8.37 3.32
N GLN A 212 -6.87 7.21 3.98
CA GLN A 212 -6.95 5.91 3.32
C GLN A 212 -8.21 5.77 2.48
N VAL A 213 -9.36 6.21 2.99
CA VAL A 213 -10.62 6.20 2.22
C VAL A 213 -10.51 7.08 0.97
N ILE A 214 -9.91 8.27 1.08
CA ILE A 214 -9.72 9.18 -0.05
C ILE A 214 -8.81 8.55 -1.12
N VAL A 215 -7.64 8.06 -0.73
CA VAL A 215 -6.69 7.42 -1.66
C VAL A 215 -7.32 6.17 -2.27
N LEU A 216 -8.02 5.36 -1.47
CA LEU A 216 -8.70 4.16 -1.95
C LEU A 216 -9.77 4.50 -2.99
N ALA A 217 -10.61 5.50 -2.73
CA ALA A 217 -11.64 5.93 -3.66
C ALA A 217 -11.03 6.37 -5.00
N PHE A 218 -9.94 7.15 -4.94
CA PHE A 218 -9.21 7.58 -6.13
C PHE A 218 -8.61 6.40 -6.90
N VAL A 219 -7.87 5.52 -6.22
CA VAL A 219 -7.19 4.37 -6.83
C VAL A 219 -8.18 3.38 -7.43
N VAL A 220 -9.27 3.05 -6.72
CA VAL A 220 -10.32 2.16 -7.23
C VAL A 220 -10.98 2.76 -8.47
N THR A 221 -11.28 4.06 -8.47
CA THR A 221 -11.87 4.75 -9.62
C THR A 221 -10.94 4.66 -10.83
N LEU A 222 -9.67 5.02 -10.65
CA LEU A 222 -8.64 4.96 -11.71
C LEU A 222 -8.51 3.54 -12.30
N PHE A 223 -8.39 2.52 -11.44
CA PHE A 223 -8.25 1.14 -11.89
C PHE A 223 -9.52 0.62 -12.57
N ASN A 224 -10.71 0.95 -12.07
CA ASN A 224 -11.96 0.52 -12.69
C ASN A 224 -12.14 1.15 -14.09
N SER A 225 -11.75 2.40 -14.28
CA SER A 225 -11.74 3.05 -15.59
C SER A 225 -10.73 2.41 -16.56
N TRP A 226 -9.58 1.95 -16.05
CA TRP A 226 -8.54 1.32 -16.87
C TRP A 226 -8.81 -0.15 -17.21
N ARG A 227 -9.35 -0.94 -16.27
CA ARG A 227 -9.57 -2.40 -16.38
C ARG A 227 -10.45 -2.83 -17.54
N ASN A 228 -11.35 -1.96 -17.98
CA ASN A 228 -12.26 -2.24 -19.08
C ASN A 228 -11.64 -1.95 -20.46
N ARG A 229 -10.38 -1.51 -20.52
CA ARG A 229 -9.63 -1.23 -21.75
C ARG A 229 -8.72 -2.41 -22.13
N PRO A 230 -8.54 -2.72 -23.43
CA PRO A 230 -7.61 -3.76 -23.89
C PRO A 230 -6.17 -3.55 -23.41
N SER A 231 -5.77 -2.30 -23.20
CA SER A 231 -4.48 -1.92 -22.65
C SER A 231 -4.20 -2.51 -21.27
N PHE A 232 -5.23 -2.78 -20.46
CA PHE A 232 -5.07 -3.39 -19.14
C PHE A 232 -4.39 -4.76 -19.26
N ALA A 233 -4.87 -5.62 -20.15
CA ALA A 233 -4.28 -6.94 -20.38
C ALA A 233 -2.81 -6.85 -20.84
N LYS A 234 -2.50 -5.85 -21.66
CA LYS A 234 -1.14 -5.63 -22.19
C LYS A 234 -0.15 -5.15 -21.12
N TYR A 235 -0.56 -4.22 -20.26
CA TYR A 235 0.35 -3.51 -19.36
C TYR A 235 0.23 -3.93 -17.90
N ALA A 236 -0.76 -4.73 -17.52
CA ALA A 236 -0.95 -5.10 -16.12
C ALA A 236 0.26 -5.80 -15.52
N LYS A 237 0.95 -6.60 -16.33
CA LYS A 237 2.19 -7.25 -15.94
C LYS A 237 3.32 -6.23 -15.72
N ALA A 238 3.50 -5.30 -16.64
CA ALA A 238 4.51 -4.25 -16.54
C ALA A 238 4.27 -3.38 -15.28
N ALA A 239 3.01 -3.09 -14.96
CA ALA A 239 2.63 -2.35 -13.76
C ALA A 239 3.01 -3.09 -12.46
N ASN A 240 2.78 -4.41 -12.38
CA ASN A 240 3.19 -5.20 -11.20
C ASN A 240 4.71 -5.39 -11.12
N ILE A 241 5.39 -5.48 -12.25
CA ILE A 241 6.86 -5.46 -12.32
C ILE A 241 7.41 -4.13 -11.80
N ALA A 242 6.82 -3.01 -12.20
CA ALA A 242 7.17 -1.70 -11.68
C ALA A 242 6.89 -1.60 -10.17
N LEU A 243 5.78 -2.17 -9.70
CA LEU A 243 5.46 -2.21 -8.26
C LEU A 243 6.51 -3.00 -7.47
N ILE A 244 6.95 -4.16 -7.97
CA ILE A 244 8.04 -4.94 -7.37
C ILE A 244 9.33 -4.11 -7.34
N ALA A 245 9.67 -3.43 -8.45
CA ALA A 245 10.85 -2.59 -8.54
C ALA A 245 10.82 -1.42 -7.54
N VAL A 246 9.67 -0.78 -7.34
CA VAL A 246 9.45 0.24 -6.30
C VAL A 246 9.67 -0.36 -4.91
N GLY A 247 9.09 -1.52 -4.61
CA GLY A 247 9.29 -2.19 -3.32
C GLY A 247 10.76 -2.53 -3.05
N VAL A 248 11.50 -3.00 -4.06
CA VAL A 248 12.95 -3.26 -3.98
C VAL A 248 13.71 -1.96 -3.70
N ALA A 249 13.40 -0.89 -4.43
CA ALA A 249 14.04 0.42 -4.24
C ALA A 249 13.81 0.95 -2.82
N LEU A 250 12.56 0.94 -2.34
CA LEU A 250 12.21 1.36 -0.98
C LEU A 250 12.97 0.54 0.06
N THR A 251 12.99 -0.78 -0.07
CA THR A 251 13.71 -1.67 0.85
C THR A 251 15.21 -1.37 0.86
N ALA A 252 15.82 -1.20 -0.33
CA ALA A 252 17.25 -0.96 -0.47
C ALA A 252 17.68 0.38 0.15
N VAL A 253 16.91 1.44 -0.07
CA VAL A 253 17.16 2.77 0.54
C VAL A 253 17.18 2.67 2.06
N GLN A 254 16.23 1.94 2.65
CA GLN A 254 16.14 1.80 4.10
C GLN A 254 17.27 0.94 4.68
N ILE A 255 17.63 -0.16 4.02
CA ILE A 255 18.80 -0.97 4.42
C ILE A 255 20.09 -0.15 4.34
N GLN A 256 20.27 0.66 3.29
CA GLN A 256 21.42 1.54 3.18
C GLN A 256 21.44 2.59 4.29
N GLY A 257 20.28 3.19 4.61
CA GLY A 257 20.13 4.09 5.76
C GLY A 257 20.59 3.44 7.06
N TYR A 258 20.11 2.21 7.33
CA TYR A 258 20.53 1.44 8.51
C TYR A 258 22.04 1.14 8.56
N LEU A 259 22.66 0.81 7.43
CA LEU A 259 24.09 0.52 7.38
C LEU A 259 24.99 1.77 7.50
N SER A 260 24.41 2.96 7.33
CA SER A 260 25.12 4.24 7.39
C SER A 260 24.83 5.07 8.65
N SER A 261 23.88 4.62 9.49
CA SER A 261 23.49 5.25 10.76
C SER A 261 24.34 4.80 11.95
#